data_AF-A0A820Y0C3-F1
#
_entry.id   AF-A0A820Y0C3-F1
#
_cell.length_a   1.000
_cell.length_b   1.000
_cell.length_c   1.000
_cell.angle_alpha   90.00
_cell.angle_beta   90.00
_cell.angle_gamma   90.00
#
_symmetry.space_group_name_H-M   'P 1'
#
loop_
_entity.id
_entity.type
_entity.pdbx_description
1 polymer ?
#
loop_
_entity_poly.entity_id
_entity_poly.type
_entity_poly.pdbx_seq_one_letter_code
_entity_poly.pdbx_strand_id
1 'polypeptide(L)'
;MAKRKFYQQIDISNFKKSVRARLMVHQVVAGIRAATTLSFDFIVLLSLASMLAAFGLLENSSVIIVASMLVSPLMNPIMGIVFGLSIHDDYLWKSGVRNELIGLLLCIVLGFTIGQVNDSFVY
;
A
#
# COMPACT_ATOMS: atom_id res chain seq x y z
N MET A 1 -38.35 34.62 -20.76
CA MET A 1 -38.19 33.93 -19.44
C MET A 1 -37.40 32.62 -19.50
N ALA A 2 -37.43 31.84 -20.60
CA ALA A 2 -36.78 30.53 -20.69
C ALA A 2 -35.22 30.53 -20.69
N LYS A 3 -34.55 31.52 -21.31
CA LYS A 3 -33.07 31.58 -21.37
C LYS A 3 -32.38 31.72 -20.01
N ARG A 4 -32.98 32.44 -19.04
CA ARG A 4 -32.42 32.58 -17.68
C ARG A 4 -32.41 31.25 -16.92
N LYS A 5 -33.46 30.44 -17.08
CA LYS A 5 -33.56 29.12 -16.45
C LYS A 5 -32.50 28.14 -16.97
N PHE A 6 -32.16 28.22 -18.26
CA PHE A 6 -31.11 27.40 -18.88
C PHE A 6 -29.70 27.78 -18.41
N TYR A 7 -29.37 29.07 -18.36
CA TYR A 7 -28.07 29.55 -17.83
C TYR A 7 -27.88 29.20 -16.35
N GLN A 8 -28.94 29.34 -15.55
CA GLN A 8 -28.88 29.00 -14.12
C GLN A 8 -28.78 27.48 -13.88
N GLN A 9 -29.31 26.65 -14.78
CA GLN A 9 -29.10 25.19 -14.72
C GLN A 9 -27.65 24.80 -15.04
N ILE A 10 -27.03 25.46 -16.03
CA ILE A 10 -25.64 25.21 -16.41
C ILE A 10 -24.71 25.57 -15.25
N ASP A 11 -24.91 26.72 -14.62
CA ASP A 11 -24.09 27.20 -13.51
C ASP A 11 -24.17 26.28 -12.27
N ILE A 12 -25.39 25.89 -11.86
CA ILE A 12 -25.59 24.96 -10.75
C ILE A 12 -24.99 23.57 -11.05
N SER A 13 -25.04 23.12 -12.30
CA SER A 13 -24.45 21.82 -12.69
C SER A 13 -22.92 21.84 -12.62
N ASN A 14 -22.28 22.94 -13.05
CA ASN A 14 -20.84 23.12 -13.00
C ASN A 14 -20.35 23.29 -11.55
N PHE A 15 -21.09 24.04 -10.73
CA PHE A 15 -20.83 24.16 -9.30
C PHE A 15 -20.90 22.80 -8.59
N LYS A 16 -21.97 22.02 -8.83
CA LYS A 16 -22.11 20.67 -8.25
C LYS A 16 -20.97 19.74 -8.68
N LYS A 17 -20.54 19.78 -9.94
CA LYS A 17 -19.39 19.00 -10.43
C LYS A 17 -18.09 19.40 -9.72
N SER A 18 -17.84 20.71 -9.54
CA SER A 18 -16.66 21.24 -8.85
C SER A 18 -16.61 20.84 -7.37
N VAL A 19 -17.74 20.95 -6.65
CA VAL A 19 -17.85 20.55 -5.24
C VAL A 19 -17.67 19.03 -5.09
N ARG A 20 -18.30 18.24 -5.96
CA ARG A 20 -18.15 16.78 -5.95
C ARG A 20 -16.71 16.34 -6.23
N ALA A 21 -16.02 16.99 -7.17
CA ALA A 21 -14.62 16.69 -7.48
C ALA A 21 -13.71 16.90 -6.26
N ARG A 22 -13.87 18.03 -5.54
CA ARG A 22 -13.10 18.29 -4.31
C ARG A 22 -13.41 17.27 -3.20
N LEU A 23 -14.68 16.93 -3.01
CA LEU A 23 -15.08 15.89 -2.04
C LEU A 23 -14.50 14.51 -2.37
N MET A 24 -14.50 14.11 -3.64
CA MET A 24 -13.92 12.82 -4.05
C MET A 24 -12.42 12.75 -3.76
N VAL A 25 -11.66 13.82 -4.04
CA VAL A 25 -10.22 13.86 -3.71
C VAL A 25 -10.01 13.74 -2.20
N HIS A 26 -10.76 14.51 -1.41
CA HIS A 26 -10.68 14.41 0.05
C HIS A 26 -11.01 13.01 0.57
N GLN A 27 -12.01 12.36 0.00
CA GLN A 27 -12.44 11.03 0.43
C GLN A 27 -11.46 9.93 0.04
N VAL A 28 -10.87 10.01 -1.15
CA VAL A 28 -9.78 9.12 -1.58
C VAL A 28 -8.56 9.31 -0.68
N VAL A 29 -8.14 10.55 -0.44
CA VAL A 29 -7.01 10.85 0.46
C VAL A 29 -7.29 10.38 1.89
N ALA A 30 -8.51 10.57 2.41
CA ALA A 30 -8.90 10.09 3.74
C ALA A 30 -8.86 8.55 3.82
N GLY A 31 -9.36 7.86 2.79
CA GLY A 31 -9.29 6.39 2.71
C GLY A 31 -7.85 5.88 2.71
N ILE A 32 -6.96 6.55 1.98
CA ILE A 32 -5.55 6.17 1.93
C ILE A 32 -4.86 6.46 3.25
N ARG A 33 -5.13 7.62 3.88
CA ARG A 33 -4.60 7.95 5.22
C ARG A 33 -4.96 6.87 6.25
N ALA A 34 -6.20 6.39 6.24
CA ALA A 34 -6.64 5.32 7.13
C ALA A 34 -5.95 3.98 6.83
N ALA A 35 -5.64 3.71 5.55
CA ALA A 35 -4.93 2.49 5.13
C ALA A 35 -3.41 2.53 5.39
N THR A 36 -2.80 3.72 5.49
CA THR A 36 -1.34 3.90 5.62
C THR A 36 -0.84 3.79 7.08
N THR A 37 -1.73 3.58 8.05
CA THR A 37 -1.29 3.41 9.44
C THR A 37 -0.49 2.13 9.58
N LEU A 38 0.68 2.20 10.25
CA LEU A 38 1.45 1.03 10.66
C LEU A 38 0.63 0.20 11.63
N SER A 39 -0.17 -0.72 11.10
CA SER A 39 -0.89 -1.69 11.88
C SER A 39 -0.04 -2.93 12.09
N PHE A 40 -0.23 -3.57 13.23
CA PHE A 40 0.40 -4.86 13.56
C PHE A 40 0.16 -5.90 12.46
N ASP A 41 -1.00 -5.84 11.78
CA ASP A 41 -1.34 -6.66 10.61
C ASP A 41 -0.29 -6.59 9.50
N PHE A 42 0.30 -5.41 9.23
CA PHE A 42 1.32 -5.28 8.19
C PHE A 42 2.55 -6.13 8.52
N ILE A 43 3.04 -6.05 9.76
CA ILE A 43 4.22 -6.77 10.21
C ILE A 43 3.95 -8.28 10.23
N VAL A 44 2.77 -8.69 10.71
CA VAL A 44 2.38 -10.11 10.76
C VAL A 44 2.20 -10.70 9.37
N LEU A 45 1.48 -10.02 8.48
CA LEU A 45 1.28 -10.52 7.12
C LEU A 45 2.60 -10.55 6.33
N LEU A 46 3.47 -9.57 6.54
CA LEU A 46 4.78 -9.54 5.91
C LEU A 46 5.71 -10.65 6.41
N SER A 47 5.72 -10.92 7.73
CA SER A 47 6.51 -12.02 8.29
C SER A 47 6.01 -13.37 7.77
N LEU A 48 4.68 -13.57 7.71
CA LEU A 48 4.07 -14.77 7.13
C LEU A 48 4.42 -14.92 5.65
N ALA A 49 4.33 -13.84 4.85
CA ALA A 49 4.71 -13.87 3.44
C ALA A 49 6.19 -14.24 3.26
N SER A 50 7.09 -13.69 4.08
CA SER A 50 8.51 -14.01 4.01
C SER A 50 8.81 -15.48 4.38
N MET A 51 8.13 -16.02 5.39
CA MET A 51 8.23 -17.45 5.74
C MET A 51 7.72 -18.35 4.62
N LEU A 52 6.57 -18.00 4.01
CA LEU A 52 6.03 -18.73 2.87
C LEU A 52 6.98 -18.68 1.67
N ALA A 53 7.57 -17.52 1.36
CA ALA A 53 8.53 -17.40 0.28
C ALA A 53 9.75 -18.31 0.50
N ALA A 54 10.23 -18.40 1.74
CA ALA A 54 11.32 -19.28 2.09
C ALA A 54 10.96 -20.77 1.98
N PHE A 55 9.79 -21.17 2.47
CA PHE A 55 9.30 -22.55 2.28
C PHE A 55 9.12 -22.89 0.80
N GLY A 56 8.59 -21.95 0.01
CA GLY A 56 8.47 -22.12 -1.43
C GLY A 56 9.81 -22.29 -2.13
N LEU A 57 10.86 -21.63 -1.63
CA LEU A 57 12.23 -21.81 -2.13
C LEU A 57 12.81 -23.18 -1.73
N LEU A 58 12.60 -23.63 -0.49
CA LEU A 58 13.07 -24.92 0.01
C LEU A 58 12.40 -26.11 -0.70
N GLU A 59 11.09 -26.04 -0.89
CA GLU A 59 10.29 -27.07 -1.57
C GLU A 59 10.32 -26.91 -3.11
N ASN A 60 11.03 -25.92 -3.64
CA ASN A 60 11.10 -25.58 -5.06
C ASN A 60 9.71 -25.47 -5.73
N SER A 61 8.76 -24.88 -5.00
CA SER A 61 7.35 -24.78 -5.39
C SER A 61 6.98 -23.34 -5.74
N SER A 62 6.78 -23.10 -7.04
CA SER A 62 6.32 -21.80 -7.54
C SER A 62 4.95 -21.41 -6.98
N VAL A 63 4.11 -22.39 -6.64
CA VAL A 63 2.76 -22.15 -6.07
C VAL A 63 2.86 -21.41 -4.74
N ILE A 64 3.78 -21.82 -3.86
CA ILE A 64 3.96 -21.21 -2.54
C ILE A 64 4.60 -19.82 -2.68
N ILE A 65 5.53 -19.65 -3.62
CA ILE A 65 6.14 -18.34 -3.92
C ILE A 65 5.08 -17.35 -4.44
N VAL A 66 4.17 -17.79 -5.30
CA VAL A 66 3.09 -16.91 -5.77
C VAL A 66 2.09 -16.62 -4.65
N ALA A 67 1.79 -17.59 -3.78
CA ALA A 67 0.91 -17.37 -2.63
C ALA A 67 1.46 -16.29 -1.69
N SER A 68 2.78 -16.25 -1.44
CA SER A 68 3.38 -15.22 -0.57
C SER A 68 3.22 -13.80 -1.12
N MET A 69 3.25 -13.63 -2.45
CA MET A 69 3.03 -12.33 -3.10
C MET A 69 1.61 -11.80 -2.87
N LEU A 70 0.62 -12.68 -2.77
CA LEU A 70 -0.79 -12.32 -2.55
C LEU A 70 -1.10 -11.97 -1.10
N VAL A 71 -0.40 -12.59 -0.16
CA VAL A 71 -0.58 -12.35 1.29
C VAL A 71 -0.02 -10.99 1.71
N SER A 72 0.98 -10.48 0.99
CA SER A 72 1.72 -9.27 1.38
C SER A 72 0.91 -7.97 1.14
N PRO A 73 0.61 -7.17 2.18
CA PRO A 73 -0.21 -5.96 2.08
C PRO A 73 0.60 -4.70 1.73
N LEU A 74 1.55 -4.80 0.78
CA LEU A 74 2.43 -3.69 0.38
C LEU A 74 1.69 -2.54 -0.34
N MET A 75 0.47 -2.79 -0.84
CA MET A 75 -0.31 -1.78 -1.55
C MET A 75 -0.62 -0.55 -0.68
N ASN A 76 -0.82 -0.74 0.61
CA ASN A 76 -1.16 0.34 1.54
C ASN A 76 -0.03 1.38 1.70
N PRO A 77 1.22 1.00 2.06
CA PRO A 77 2.32 1.95 2.14
C PRO A 77 2.65 2.58 0.78
N ILE A 78 2.62 1.83 -0.33
CA ILE A 78 2.88 2.36 -1.68
C ILE A 78 1.87 3.47 -2.04
N MET A 79 0.58 3.23 -1.80
CA MET A 79 -0.45 4.26 -2.03
C MET A 79 -0.25 5.49 -1.15
N GLY A 80 0.16 5.30 0.12
CA GLY A 80 0.52 6.40 1.01
C GLY A 80 1.67 7.26 0.49
N ILE A 81 2.70 6.65 -0.11
CA ILE A 81 3.84 7.35 -0.73
C ILE A 81 3.37 8.16 -1.94
N VAL A 82 2.69 7.51 -2.89
CA VAL A 82 2.27 8.14 -4.15
C VAL A 82 1.33 9.33 -3.89
N PHE A 83 0.34 9.14 -3.03
CA PHE A 83 -0.60 10.21 -2.70
C PHE A 83 0.02 11.27 -1.79
N GLY A 84 0.90 10.89 -0.85
CA GLY A 84 1.67 11.83 -0.02
C GLY A 84 2.54 12.76 -0.86
N LEU A 85 3.19 12.24 -1.91
CA LEU A 85 3.93 13.04 -2.89
C LEU A 85 3.01 13.96 -3.69
N SER A 86 1.87 13.45 -4.16
CA SER A 86 0.91 14.22 -4.97
C SER A 86 0.36 15.44 -4.23
N ILE A 87 0.04 15.29 -2.94
CA ILE A 87 -0.51 16.37 -2.09
C ILE A 87 0.58 17.16 -1.33
N HIS A 88 1.87 16.87 -1.55
CA HIS A 88 3.01 17.46 -0.81
C HIS A 88 2.87 17.38 0.71
N ASP A 89 2.29 16.29 1.24
CA ASP A 89 2.20 16.05 2.69
C ASP A 89 3.41 15.25 3.15
N ASP A 90 4.33 15.97 3.82
CA ASP A 90 5.59 15.42 4.32
C ASP A 90 5.45 14.28 5.33
N TYR A 91 4.35 14.25 6.07
CA TYR A 91 4.10 13.22 7.06
C TYR A 91 3.72 11.90 6.39
N LEU A 92 2.89 11.96 5.34
CA LEU A 92 2.37 10.77 4.66
C LEU A 92 3.44 10.02 3.87
N TRP A 93 4.22 10.73 3.05
CA TRP A 93 5.22 10.07 2.22
C TRP A 93 6.38 9.50 3.06
N LYS A 94 6.84 10.24 4.09
CA LYS A 94 7.87 9.73 5.01
C LYS A 94 7.41 8.53 5.81
N SER A 95 6.15 8.52 6.26
CA SER A 95 5.58 7.36 6.95
C SER A 95 5.54 6.14 6.04
N GLY A 96 5.02 6.28 4.81
CA GLY A 96 4.98 5.18 3.84
C GLY A 96 6.37 4.63 3.51
N VAL A 97 7.35 5.50 3.24
CA VAL A 97 8.75 5.10 2.98
C VAL A 97 9.37 4.39 4.17
N ARG A 98 9.13 4.87 5.40
CA ARG A 98 9.65 4.22 6.61
C ARG A 98 9.07 2.81 6.78
N ASN A 99 7.79 2.61 6.49
CA ASN A 99 7.14 1.31 6.59
C ASN A 99 7.69 0.32 5.57
N GLU A 100 7.85 0.79 4.33
CA GLU A 100 8.44 0.01 3.24
C GLU A 100 9.88 -0.40 3.57
N LEU A 101 10.69 0.53 4.09
CA LEU A 101 12.06 0.26 4.51
C LEU A 101 12.13 -0.77 5.65
N ILE A 102 11.26 -0.65 6.66
CA ILE A 102 11.18 -1.63 7.75
C ILE A 102 10.84 -3.00 7.17
N GLY A 103 9.87 -3.07 6.26
CA GLY A 103 9.47 -4.32 5.63
C GLY A 103 10.59 -4.95 4.79
N LEU A 104 11.28 -4.13 3.99
CA LEU A 104 12.44 -4.55 3.21
C LEU A 104 13.54 -5.14 4.11
N LEU A 105 13.89 -4.44 5.20
CA LEU A 105 14.89 -4.91 6.16
C LEU A 105 14.47 -6.23 6.79
N LEU A 106 13.20 -6.38 7.16
CA LEU A 106 12.67 -7.59 7.77
C LEU A 106 12.77 -8.79 6.79
N CYS A 107 12.42 -8.59 5.52
CA CYS A 107 12.60 -9.59 4.47
C CYS A 107 14.07 -9.99 4.27
N ILE A 108 15.00 -9.02 4.26
CA ILE A 108 16.44 -9.29 4.12
C ILE A 108 16.95 -10.12 5.30
N VAL A 109 16.59 -9.74 6.53
CA VAL A 109 16.98 -10.46 7.75
C VAL A 109 16.44 -11.88 7.74
N LEU A 110 15.17 -12.08 7.41
CA LEU A 110 14.57 -13.41 7.33
C LEU A 110 15.22 -14.28 6.25
N GLY A 111 15.41 -13.73 5.05
CA GLY A 111 16.12 -14.41 3.97
C GLY A 111 17.53 -14.83 4.38
N PHE A 112 18.27 -13.94 5.06
CA PHE A 112 19.60 -14.23 5.58
C PHE A 112 19.58 -15.35 6.63
N THR A 113 18.65 -15.31 7.59
CA THR A 113 18.54 -16.38 8.62
C THR A 113 18.28 -17.74 8.00
N ILE A 114 17.46 -17.81 6.95
CA ILE A 114 17.09 -19.06 6.29
C ILE A 114 18.25 -19.58 5.44
N GLY A 115 18.99 -18.69 4.78
CA GLY A 115 20.24 -19.03 4.11
C GLY A 115 21.25 -19.69 5.05
N GLN A 116 21.48 -19.09 6.23
CA GLN A 116 22.40 -19.63 7.24
C GLN A 116 21.97 -21.00 7.78
N VAL A 117 20.66 -21.23 7.95
CA VAL A 117 20.13 -22.53 8.41
C VAL A 117 20.34 -23.62 7.36
N ASN A 118 20.20 -23.31 6.07
CA ASN A 118 20.42 -24.28 5.00
C ASN A 118 21.91 -24.68 4.88
N ASP A 119 22.83 -23.72 4.99
CA ASP A 119 24.27 -24.00 4.99
C ASP A 119 24.67 -24.91 6.18
N SER A 120 24.00 -24.75 7.32
CA SER A 120 24.19 -25.57 8.53
C SER A 120 23.64 -27.00 8.41
N PHE A 121 22.79 -27.30 7.42
CA PHE A 121 22.17 -28.62 7.23
C PHE A 121 22.89 -29.45 6.15
N VAL A 122 23.80 -28.84 5.39
CA VAL A 122 24.58 -29.48 4.32
C VAL A 122 25.94 -30.04 4.82
N TYR A 123 26.31 -29.80 6.08
CA TYR A 123 27.42 -30.46 6.78
C TYR A 123 26.91 -31.44 7.83
#